data_AF-A0ABC9W861-F1
#
_entry.id   AF-A0ABC9W861-F1
#
_cell.length_a   1.000
_cell.length_b   1.000
_cell.length_c   1.000
_cell.angle_alpha   90.00
_cell.angle_beta   90.00
_cell.angle_gamma   90.00
#
_symmetry.space_group_name_H-M   'P 1'
#
loop_
_entity.id
_entity.type
_entity.pdbx_description
1 polymer ?
#
loop_
_entity_poly.entity_id
_entity_poly.type
_entity_poly.pdbx_seq_one_letter_code
_entity_poly.pdbx_strand_id
1 'polypeptide(L)'
;MEEKGWSEEDIPLVDEGQVREYLSNLHMHKSVDPDGKVMDHLILETVRHIKDKDIIRSSQHGFTKGKSCLTNLINFHDEVIGLVDEGRAVAIVYLDFSKAFDIVSCKILTENTAVNVWIG
;
A
#
# COMPACT_ATOMS: atom_id res chain seq x y z
N MET A 1 17.57 19.82 -21.15
CA MET A 1 16.75 19.39 -20.00
C MET A 1 16.89 17.89 -19.94
N GLU A 2 17.68 17.38 -19.00
CA GLU A 2 17.76 15.94 -18.75
C GLU A 2 16.47 15.50 -18.07
N GLU A 3 15.72 14.62 -18.73
CA GLU A 3 14.64 13.87 -18.09
C GLU A 3 15.27 12.91 -17.09
N LYS A 4 15.04 13.16 -15.79
CA LYS A 4 15.35 12.17 -14.76
C LYS A 4 14.31 11.07 -14.85
N GLY A 5 14.62 10.04 -15.63
CA GLY A 5 13.87 8.80 -15.68
C GLY A 5 13.90 8.14 -14.30
N TRP A 6 12.74 7.91 -13.72
CA TRP A 6 12.60 7.13 -12.50
C TRP A 6 12.85 5.66 -12.86
N SER A 7 13.78 5.00 -12.18
CA SER A 7 14.09 3.58 -12.42
C SER A 7 12.99 2.69 -11.84
N GLU A 8 12.74 1.58 -12.52
CA GLU A 8 11.71 0.55 -12.20
C GLU A 8 11.92 -0.12 -10.82
N GLU A 9 13.02 0.18 -10.15
CA GLU A 9 13.44 -0.31 -8.83
C GLU A 9 12.97 0.58 -7.66
N ASP A 10 12.45 1.78 -7.93
CA ASP A 10 12.26 2.84 -6.93
C ASP A 10 10.94 2.80 -6.13
N ILE A 11 10.16 1.71 -6.21
CA ILE A 11 8.94 1.55 -5.38
C ILE A 11 9.09 0.33 -4.47
N PRO A 12 9.58 0.51 -3.23
CA PRO A 12 9.71 -0.59 -2.29
C PRO A 12 8.35 -0.93 -1.67
N LEU A 13 7.93 -2.20 -1.76
CA LEU A 13 7.32 -2.80 -0.58
C LEU A 13 8.41 -2.80 0.48
N VAL A 14 8.18 -2.01 1.51
CA VAL A 14 9.12 -1.90 2.62
C VAL A 14 9.08 -3.22 3.37
N ASP A 15 10.16 -4.02 3.28
CA ASP A 15 10.29 -5.19 4.14
C ASP A 15 10.32 -4.74 5.60
N GLU A 16 9.83 -5.57 6.53
CA GLU A 16 9.79 -5.20 7.95
C GLU A 16 11.17 -4.71 8.45
N GLY A 17 12.27 -5.30 7.95
CA GLY A 17 13.63 -4.81 8.23
C GLY A 17 13.87 -3.39 7.74
N GLN A 18 13.45 -3.07 6.51
CA GLN A 18 13.54 -1.73 5.94
C GLN A 18 12.61 -0.72 6.64
N VAL A 19 11.42 -1.15 7.10
CA VAL A 19 10.50 -0.30 7.86
C VAL A 19 11.16 0.05 9.19
N ARG A 20 11.69 -0.96 9.89
CA ARG A 20 12.37 -0.77 11.18
C ARG A 20 13.62 0.09 11.02
N GLU A 21 14.39 -0.11 9.96
CA GLU A 21 15.55 0.72 9.63
C GLU A 21 15.14 2.17 9.34
N TYR A 22 14.12 2.40 8.51
CA TYR A 22 13.59 3.73 8.20
C TYR A 22 13.07 4.46 9.45
N LEU A 23 12.27 3.77 10.27
CA LEU A 23 11.78 4.28 11.56
C LEU A 23 12.90 4.53 12.58
N SER A 24 14.02 3.80 12.48
CA SER A 24 15.20 4.03 13.32
C SER A 24 16.07 5.19 12.83
N ASN A 25 16.09 5.41 11.51
CA ASN A 25 16.84 6.46 10.82
C ASN A 25 16.12 7.82 10.83
N LEU A 26 14.83 7.86 11.20
CA LEU A 26 14.09 9.09 11.51
C LEU A 26 14.59 9.84 12.78
N HIS A 27 15.89 9.70 13.09
CA HIS A 27 16.57 10.01 14.34
C HIS A 27 16.64 11.50 14.74
N MET A 28 15.84 12.39 14.14
CA MET A 28 15.71 13.79 14.57
C MET A 28 14.26 14.26 14.73
N HIS A 29 13.30 13.34 14.64
CA HIS A 29 11.92 13.65 15.02
C HIS A 29 11.25 12.45 15.72
N LYS A 30 11.97 11.78 16.64
CA LYS A 30 11.29 10.90 17.59
C LYS A 30 10.37 11.78 18.45
N SER A 31 9.09 11.74 18.10
CA SER A 31 8.00 11.60 19.05
C SER A 31 8.45 10.79 20.27
N VAL A 32 8.73 11.48 21.37
CA VAL A 32 8.77 10.86 22.70
C VAL A 32 7.35 10.78 23.26
N ASP A 33 6.37 11.33 22.55
CA ASP A 33 4.96 11.32 22.94
C ASP A 33 4.31 9.95 22.65
N PRO A 34 3.22 9.62 23.38
CA PRO A 34 2.50 8.36 23.20
C PRO A 34 1.96 8.13 21.79
N ASP A 35 1.58 9.18 21.06
CA ASP A 35 0.88 9.08 19.78
C ASP A 35 1.83 8.61 18.66
N GLY A 36 3.07 9.12 18.65
CA GLY A 36 4.08 8.67 17.69
C GLY A 36 4.51 7.21 17.89
N LYS A 37 4.53 6.71 19.14
CA LYS A 37 4.81 5.28 19.40
C LYS A 37 3.68 4.37 18.93
N VAL A 38 2.43 4.83 19.04
CA VAL A 38 1.26 4.10 18.52
C VAL A 38 1.31 4.01 17.00
N MET A 39 1.70 5.09 16.32
CA MET A 39 1.85 5.10 14.87
C MET A 39 2.95 4.14 14.38
N ASP A 40 4.14 4.15 15.01
CA ASP A 40 5.24 3.22 14.68
C ASP A 40 4.79 1.76 14.84
N HIS A 41 4.09 1.45 15.94
CA HIS A 41 3.58 0.10 16.20
C HIS A 41 2.54 -0.32 15.16
N LEU A 42 1.63 0.59 14.79
CA LEU A 42 0.57 0.32 13.83
C LEU A 42 1.09 0.07 12.41
N ILE A 43 2.12 0.82 12.00
CA ILE A 43 2.78 0.61 10.71
C ILE A 43 3.40 -0.79 10.66
N LEU A 44 4.12 -1.19 11.72
CA LEU A 44 4.74 -2.52 11.81
C LEU A 44 3.70 -3.64 11.80
N GLU A 45 2.63 -3.50 12.60
CA GLU A 45 1.52 -4.47 12.61
C GLU A 45 0.87 -4.61 11.24
N THR A 46 0.63 -3.49 10.55
CA THR A 46 0.00 -3.46 9.22
C THR A 46 0.88 -4.18 8.20
N VAL A 47 2.19 -3.92 8.19
CA VAL A 47 3.14 -4.56 7.26
C VAL A 47 3.20 -6.08 7.49
N ARG A 48 3.26 -6.50 8.76
CA ARG A 48 3.23 -7.93 9.12
C ARG A 48 1.92 -8.58 8.68
N HIS A 49 0.78 -7.94 8.95
CA HIS A 49 -0.54 -8.45 8.63
C HIS A 49 -0.75 -8.57 7.11
N ILE A 50 -0.25 -7.60 6.33
CA ILE A 50 -0.24 -7.66 4.87
C ILE A 50 0.58 -8.86 4.37
N LYS A 51 1.75 -9.10 4.96
CA LYS A 51 2.67 -10.19 4.58
C LYS A 51 2.11 -11.58 4.92
N ASP A 52 1.47 -11.72 6.07
CA ASP A 52 1.00 -13.02 6.58
C ASP A 52 -0.33 -13.48 5.96
N LYS A 53 -1.17 -12.54 5.50
CA LYS A 53 -2.55 -12.84 5.05
C LYS A 53 -2.84 -12.70 3.56
N ASP A 54 -1.83 -12.38 2.74
CA ASP A 54 -1.99 -12.18 1.30
C ASP A 54 -3.18 -11.24 0.94
N ILE A 55 -3.34 -10.16 1.71
CA ILE A 55 -4.48 -9.23 1.57
C ILE A 55 -4.37 -8.40 0.28
N ILE A 56 -3.16 -8.27 -0.23
CA ILE A 56 -2.86 -7.49 -1.42
C ILE A 56 -3.22 -8.30 -2.65
N ARG A 57 -4.31 -7.91 -3.32
CA ARG A 57 -4.73 -8.54 -4.57
C ARG A 57 -3.66 -8.35 -5.65
N SER A 58 -3.58 -9.30 -6.57
CA SER A 58 -2.68 -9.22 -7.74
C SER A 58 -2.94 -8.00 -8.63
N SER A 59 -4.15 -7.43 -8.64
CA SER A 59 -4.46 -6.18 -9.35
C SER A 59 -3.99 -4.92 -8.63
N GLN A 60 -3.63 -4.99 -7.34
CA GLN A 60 -3.12 -3.84 -6.58
C GLN A 60 -1.72 -3.46 -7.05
N HIS A 61 -1.60 -2.27 -7.63
CA HIS A 61 -0.34 -1.71 -8.11
C HIS A 61 0.25 -0.67 -7.14
N GLY A 62 -0.61 0.12 -6.47
CA GLY A 62 -0.15 1.09 -5.48
C GLY A 62 0.46 0.40 -4.27
N PHE A 63 1.64 0.85 -3.86
CA PHE A 63 2.41 0.30 -2.73
C PHE A 63 2.79 -1.19 -2.88
N THR A 64 2.87 -1.70 -4.13
CA THR A 64 3.30 -3.07 -4.43
C THR A 64 4.65 -3.05 -5.17
N LYS A 65 5.64 -3.80 -4.66
CA LYS A 65 6.96 -3.91 -5.30
C LYS A 65 6.87 -4.47 -6.71
N GLY A 66 7.65 -3.89 -7.63
CA GLY A 66 7.73 -4.34 -9.02
C GLY A 66 6.48 -4.03 -9.84
N LYS A 67 5.59 -3.17 -9.34
CA LYS A 67 4.41 -2.68 -10.05
C LYS A 67 4.42 -1.17 -10.05
N SER A 68 4.13 -0.57 -11.21
CA SER A 68 4.13 0.87 -11.40
C SER A 68 2.78 1.37 -11.89
N CYS A 69 2.60 2.68 -11.90
CA CYS A 69 1.43 3.30 -12.54
C CYS A 69 1.35 2.97 -14.03
N LEU A 70 2.51 2.81 -14.70
CA LEU A 70 2.57 2.45 -16.11
C LEU A 70 2.12 1.01 -16.33
N THR A 71 2.66 0.05 -15.57
CA THR A 71 2.22 -1.36 -15.69
C THR A 71 0.74 -1.52 -15.33
N ASN A 72 0.25 -0.72 -14.38
CA ASN A 72 -1.19 -0.68 -14.05
C ASN A 72 -2.03 -0.25 -15.24
N LEU A 73 -1.62 0.81 -15.93
CA LEU A 73 -2.32 1.32 -17.10
C LEU A 73 -2.30 0.32 -18.26
N ILE A 74 -1.14 -0.30 -18.50
CA ILE A 74 -0.98 -1.34 -19.55
C ILE A 74 -1.91 -2.52 -19.27
N ASN A 75 -1.83 -3.10 -18.06
CA ASN A 75 -2.66 -4.25 -17.67
C ASN A 75 -4.15 -3.94 -17.76
N PHE A 76 -4.55 -2.74 -17.34
CA PHE A 76 -5.94 -2.28 -17.44
C PHE A 76 -6.41 -2.18 -18.89
N HIS A 77 -5.60 -1.58 -19.78
CA HIS A 77 -5.93 -1.47 -21.19
C HIS A 77 -6.03 -2.84 -21.86
N ASP A 78 -5.10 -3.75 -21.59
CA ASP A 78 -5.12 -5.10 -22.15
C ASP A 78 -6.39 -5.87 -21.74
N GLU A 79 -6.81 -5.73 -20.47
CA GLU A 79 -8.07 -6.31 -19.99
C GLU A 79 -9.27 -5.71 -20.72
N VAL A 80 -9.37 -4.38 -20.79
CA VAL A 80 -10.49 -3.69 -21.46
C VAL A 80 -10.54 -4.06 -22.95
N ILE A 81 -9.42 -4.09 -23.64
CA ILE A 81 -9.34 -4.46 -25.07
C ILE A 81 -9.81 -5.91 -25.25
N GLY A 82 -9.34 -6.85 -24.43
CA GLY A 82 -9.78 -8.24 -24.50
C GLY A 82 -11.30 -8.39 -24.30
N LEU A 83 -11.89 -7.66 -23.36
CA LEU A 83 -13.35 -7.64 -23.16
C LEU A 83 -14.09 -7.12 -24.41
N VAL A 84 -13.57 -6.05 -25.01
CA VAL A 84 -14.17 -5.41 -26.19
C VAL A 84 -14.07 -6.31 -27.42
N ASP A 85 -12.93 -6.97 -27.64
CA ASP A 85 -12.71 -7.89 -28.75
C ASP A 85 -13.64 -9.11 -28.70
N GLU A 86 -14.02 -9.53 -27.49
CA GLU A 86 -15.05 -10.55 -27.27
C GLU A 86 -16.49 -10.03 -27.47
N GLY A 87 -16.67 -8.75 -27.80
CA GLY A 87 -17.97 -8.11 -27.98
C GLY A 87 -18.70 -7.80 -26.67
N ARG A 88 -18.00 -7.78 -25.52
CA ARG A 88 -18.60 -7.47 -24.22
C ARG A 88 -18.69 -5.95 -24.02
N ALA A 89 -19.81 -5.49 -23.46
CA ALA A 89 -19.94 -4.10 -23.05
C ALA A 89 -19.10 -3.84 -21.79
N VAL A 90 -18.28 -2.79 -21.82
CA VAL A 90 -17.40 -2.40 -20.71
C VAL A 90 -17.84 -1.05 -20.16
N ALA A 91 -17.92 -0.94 -18.83
CA ALA A 91 -18.13 0.32 -18.12
C ALA A 91 -17.02 0.49 -17.07
N ILE A 92 -16.46 1.69 -16.98
CA ILE A 92 -15.34 2.00 -16.09
C ILE A 92 -15.82 3.00 -15.03
N VAL A 93 -15.55 2.69 -13.75
CA VAL A 93 -15.88 3.57 -12.62
C VAL A 93 -14.60 3.97 -11.91
N TYR A 94 -14.31 5.27 -11.88
CA TYR A 94 -13.19 5.84 -11.13
C TYR A 94 -13.67 6.27 -9.74
N LEU A 95 -12.98 5.80 -8.71
CA LEU A 95 -13.25 6.13 -7.30
C LEU A 95 -11.98 6.71 -6.68
N ASP A 96 -12.16 7.71 -5.81
CA ASP A 96 -11.08 8.30 -5.03
C ASP A 96 -11.55 8.63 -3.61
N PHE A 97 -10.64 8.50 -2.64
CA PHE A 97 -10.91 8.82 -1.24
C PHE A 97 -10.34 10.20 -0.89
N SER A 98 -11.21 11.16 -0.61
CA SER A 98 -10.79 12.45 -0.08
C SER A 98 -10.05 12.28 1.24
N LYS A 99 -8.83 12.80 1.35
CA LYS A 99 -8.01 12.77 2.58
C LYS A 99 -7.91 11.37 3.20
N ALA A 100 -7.70 10.35 2.37
CA ALA A 100 -7.72 8.95 2.78
C ALA A 100 -6.95 8.71 4.08
N PHE A 101 -5.73 9.26 4.22
CA PHE A 101 -4.86 9.07 5.39
C PHE A 101 -5.27 9.87 6.63
N ASP A 102 -5.97 10.99 6.48
CA ASP A 102 -6.42 11.81 7.62
C ASP A 102 -7.73 11.28 8.23
N ILE A 103 -8.52 10.53 7.45
CA ILE A 103 -9.88 10.08 7.83
C ILE A 103 -9.89 8.66 8.38
N VAL A 104 -8.83 7.85 8.17
CA VAL A 104 -8.82 6.49 8.70
C VAL A 104 -8.88 6.49 10.23
N SER A 105 -9.90 5.84 10.79
CA SER A 105 -10.04 5.73 12.25
C SER A 105 -8.97 4.82 12.84
N CYS A 106 -8.24 5.29 13.85
CA CYS A 106 -7.30 4.47 14.62
C CYS A 106 -7.95 3.22 15.20
N LYS A 107 -9.24 3.29 15.58
CA LYS A 107 -9.99 2.13 16.09
C LYS A 107 -10.18 1.04 15.03
N ILE A 108 -10.49 1.44 13.79
CA ILE A 108 -10.64 0.49 12.67
C ILE A 108 -9.30 -0.15 12.33
N LEU A 109 -8.22 0.63 12.38
CA LEU A 109 -6.87 0.15 12.15
C LEU A 109 -6.45 -0.86 13.22
N THR A 110 -6.68 -0.57 14.50
CA THR A 110 -6.35 -1.49 15.59
C THR A 110 -7.26 -2.71 15.67
N GLU A 111 -8.55 -2.60 15.35
CA GLU A 111 -9.46 -3.76 15.31
C GLU A 111 -9.07 -4.72 14.18
N ASN A 112 -8.78 -4.20 12.97
CA ASN A 112 -8.37 -5.04 11.85
C ASN A 112 -7.01 -5.71 12.09
N THR A 113 -6.09 -5.10 12.84
CA THR A 113 -4.85 -5.77 13.26
C THR A 113 -5.09 -6.75 14.43
N ALA A 114 -5.98 -6.42 15.38
CA ALA A 114 -6.24 -7.18 16.60
C ALA A 114 -7.12 -8.44 16.44
N VAL A 115 -7.87 -8.61 15.33
CA VAL A 115 -8.70 -9.82 15.11
C VAL A 115 -7.87 -11.13 15.13
N ASN A 116 -6.54 -11.10 15.04
CA ASN A 116 -5.71 -12.31 15.16
C ASN A 116 -4.92 -12.46 16.47
N VAL A 117 -5.04 -11.55 17.44
CA VAL A 117 -4.39 -11.76 18.75
C VAL A 117 -5.23 -12.69 19.64
N TRP A 118 -6.51 -12.87 19.34
CA TRP A 118 -7.46 -13.72 20.09
C TRP A 118 -7.89 -15.00 19.37
N ILE A 119 -7.07 -15.48 18.43
CA ILE A 119 -7.19 -16.83 17.86
C ILE A 119 -5.77 -17.42 17.77
N GLY A 120 -5.25 -17.79 18.92
CA GLY A 120 -3.96 -18.46 19.12
C GLY A 120 -3.96 -19.19 20.45
#